data_AF-A0AAV7KA30-F1
#
_entry.id   AF-A0AAV7KA30-F1
#
_cell.length_a   1.000
_cell.length_b   1.000
_cell.length_c   1.000
_cell.angle_alpha   90.00
_cell.angle_beta   90.00
_cell.angle_gamma   90.00
#
_symmetry.space_group_name_H-M   'P 1'
#
loop_
_entity.id
_entity.type
_entity.pdbx_description
1 polymer ?
#
loop_
_entity_poly.entity_id
_entity_poly.type
_entity_poly.pdbx_seq_one_letter_code
_entity_poly.pdbx_strand_id
1 'polypeptide(L)'
;MPVLDNKFCYDKLMQNLGEVLQKHNMTLPTNSYMLDITYINSYIPGESKDYGIEELFWDENSNLGRLLHWPIIGSTIRPPGDNTVIKFVIKEYMERSIDRLDLKLPSLHHLLTTEYADVSLIIYTHCEAGVDRTGEVSGAYYMQFLNVTFENAVKVDNSIINRDMYVDSRNELQWYCYYLKFVKGVKNLVCV
;
A
#
# COMPACT_ATOMS: atom_id res chain seq x y z
N MET A 1 -1.52 3.66 -11.87
CA MET A 1 -2.34 4.83 -11.55
C MET A 1 -3.50 4.94 -12.54
N PRO A 2 -4.71 5.34 -12.11
CA PRO A 2 -5.90 5.42 -12.96
C PRO A 2 -6.00 6.75 -13.73
N VAL A 3 -4.89 7.25 -14.29
CA VAL A 3 -4.87 8.48 -15.08
C VAL A 3 -4.52 8.16 -16.55
N LEU A 4 -5.31 8.68 -17.49
CA LEU A 4 -5.07 8.58 -18.93
C LEU A 4 -5.45 9.91 -19.60
N ASP A 5 -4.65 10.37 -20.55
CA ASP A 5 -4.90 11.62 -21.30
C ASP A 5 -5.20 12.83 -20.40
N ASN A 6 -4.47 12.93 -19.26
CA ASN A 6 -4.64 13.94 -18.21
C ASN A 6 -6.01 13.94 -17.52
N LYS A 7 -6.66 12.78 -17.40
CA LYS A 7 -7.93 12.62 -16.69
C LYS A 7 -7.92 11.40 -15.80
N PHE A 8 -8.56 11.52 -14.65
CA PHE A 8 -8.85 10.38 -13.79
C PHE A 8 -9.90 9.49 -14.45
N CYS A 9 -9.62 8.19 -14.55
CA CYS A 9 -10.40 7.21 -15.30
C CYS A 9 -11.28 6.36 -14.38
N TYR A 10 -12.14 7.00 -13.58
CA TYR A 10 -12.98 6.31 -12.58
C TYR A 10 -13.84 5.20 -13.18
N ASP A 11 -14.56 5.47 -14.27
CA ASP A 11 -15.45 4.46 -14.89
C ASP A 11 -14.68 3.23 -15.37
N LYS A 12 -13.50 3.43 -15.95
CA LYS A 12 -12.63 2.35 -16.41
C LYS A 12 -12.04 1.57 -15.23
N LEU A 13 -11.69 2.26 -14.15
CA LEU A 13 -11.27 1.62 -12.90
C LEU A 13 -12.39 0.72 -12.36
N MET A 14 -13.60 1.26 -12.22
CA MET A 14 -14.76 0.50 -11.73
C MET A 14 -15.13 -0.67 -12.65
N GLN A 15 -15.06 -0.48 -13.97
CA GLN A 15 -15.24 -1.56 -14.94
C GLN A 15 -14.23 -2.69 -14.70
N ASN A 16 -12.95 -2.37 -14.59
CA ASN A 16 -11.89 -3.36 -14.37
C ASN A 16 -12.09 -4.11 -13.04
N LEU A 17 -12.46 -3.42 -11.96
CA LEU A 17 -12.79 -4.07 -10.68
C LEU A 17 -13.97 -5.03 -10.85
N GLY A 18 -15.02 -4.61 -11.56
CA GLY A 18 -16.18 -5.45 -11.85
C GLY A 18 -15.83 -6.72 -12.62
N GLU A 19 -15.00 -6.60 -13.66
CA GLU A 19 -14.52 -7.73 -14.45
C GLU A 19 -13.69 -8.73 -13.62
N VAL A 20 -12.85 -8.23 -12.70
CA VAL A 20 -12.09 -9.09 -11.78
C VAL A 20 -13.03 -9.80 -10.81
N LEU A 21 -13.97 -9.11 -10.19
CA LEU A 21 -14.92 -9.71 -9.24
C LEU A 21 -15.78 -10.78 -9.92
N GLN A 22 -16.25 -10.55 -11.15
CA GLN A 22 -17.04 -11.53 -11.90
C GLN A 22 -16.27 -12.84 -12.14
N LYS A 23 -14.96 -12.78 -12.41
CA LYS A 23 -14.12 -13.99 -12.54
C LYS A 23 -14.06 -14.82 -11.25
N HIS A 24 -14.34 -14.19 -10.12
CA HIS A 24 -14.42 -14.82 -8.80
C HIS A 24 -15.85 -15.06 -8.32
N ASN A 25 -16.86 -14.99 -9.21
CA ASN A 25 -18.29 -15.11 -8.89
C ASN A 25 -18.77 -14.09 -7.83
N MET A 26 -18.16 -12.90 -7.84
CA MET A 26 -18.52 -11.76 -6.99
C MET A 26 -19.07 -10.61 -7.86
N THR A 27 -19.76 -9.66 -7.23
CA THR A 27 -20.29 -8.47 -7.89
C THR A 27 -19.88 -7.21 -7.14
N LEU A 28 -19.78 -6.09 -7.86
CA LEU A 28 -19.57 -4.80 -7.22
C LEU A 28 -20.80 -4.39 -6.40
N PRO A 29 -20.63 -3.82 -5.20
CA PRO A 29 -21.74 -3.27 -4.44
C PRO A 29 -22.43 -2.13 -5.21
N THR A 30 -23.76 -2.12 -5.18
CA THR A 30 -24.58 -1.09 -5.86
C THR A 30 -24.50 0.27 -5.16
N ASN A 31 -24.30 0.29 -3.84
CA ASN A 31 -23.99 1.49 -3.07
C ASN A 31 -22.57 1.38 -2.50
N SER A 32 -21.63 2.09 -3.12
CA SER A 32 -20.22 2.06 -2.73
C SER A 32 -19.63 3.46 -2.64
N TYR A 33 -18.60 3.56 -1.79
CA TYR A 33 -17.80 4.76 -1.64
C TYR A 33 -16.34 4.36 -1.81
N MET A 34 -15.60 5.05 -2.68
CA MET A 34 -14.19 4.73 -2.92
C MET A 34 -13.28 5.56 -2.00
N LEU A 35 -12.37 4.87 -1.30
CA LEU A 35 -11.20 5.49 -0.71
C LEU A 35 -10.00 5.18 -1.61
N ASP A 36 -9.56 6.19 -2.34
CA ASP A 36 -8.37 6.12 -3.17
C ASP A 36 -7.15 6.50 -2.33
N ILE A 37 -6.21 5.57 -2.17
CA ILE A 37 -5.01 5.75 -1.37
C ILE A 37 -3.80 5.74 -2.31
N THR A 38 -3.25 6.93 -2.52
CA THR A 38 -2.12 7.13 -3.42
C THR A 38 -0.80 7.18 -2.64
N TYR A 39 0.15 6.35 -3.07
CA TYR A 39 1.52 6.27 -2.53
C TYR A 39 2.51 7.14 -3.31
N ILE A 40 1.98 7.96 -4.22
CA ILE A 40 2.74 8.86 -5.07
C ILE A 40 3.50 9.88 -4.22
N ASN A 41 4.72 10.21 -4.64
CA ASN A 41 5.55 11.25 -4.06
C ASN A 41 5.37 12.52 -4.88
N SER A 42 4.52 13.43 -4.38
CA SER A 42 4.21 14.69 -5.07
C SER A 42 5.39 15.66 -5.18
N TYR A 43 6.55 15.36 -4.58
CA TYR A 43 7.78 16.12 -4.80
C TYR A 43 8.52 15.70 -6.09
N ILE A 44 8.13 14.59 -6.72
CA ILE A 44 8.68 14.17 -8.01
C ILE A 44 7.84 14.86 -9.11
N PRO A 45 8.45 15.65 -10.03
CA PRO A 45 7.68 16.49 -10.96
C PRO A 45 6.64 15.78 -11.83
N GLY A 46 6.93 14.56 -12.29
CA GLY A 46 5.97 13.77 -13.08
C GLY A 46 4.76 13.35 -12.24
N GLU A 47 5.04 12.76 -11.09
CA GLU A 47 4.08 12.30 -10.09
C GLU A 47 3.22 13.43 -9.50
N SER A 48 3.78 14.63 -9.31
CA SER A 48 3.05 15.80 -8.83
C SER A 48 1.87 16.17 -9.73
N LYS A 49 2.06 16.06 -11.05
CA LYS A 49 1.03 16.40 -12.02
C LYS A 49 -0.13 15.43 -11.91
N ASP A 50 0.18 14.14 -11.86
CA ASP A 50 -0.85 13.13 -11.83
C ASP A 50 -1.59 13.10 -10.48
N TYR A 51 -0.87 13.29 -9.36
CA TYR A 51 -1.50 13.55 -8.06
C TYR A 51 -2.51 14.71 -8.11
N GLY A 52 -2.16 15.82 -8.78
CA GLY A 52 -3.08 16.95 -8.94
C GLY A 52 -4.33 16.63 -9.78
N ILE A 53 -4.25 15.66 -10.69
CA ILE A 53 -5.41 15.17 -11.44
C ILE A 53 -6.33 14.35 -10.54
N GLU A 54 -5.76 13.49 -9.68
CA GLU A 54 -6.54 12.73 -8.69
C GLU A 54 -7.23 13.68 -7.69
N GLU A 55 -6.48 14.64 -7.15
CA GLU A 55 -6.99 15.64 -6.19
C GLU A 55 -8.17 16.41 -6.76
N LEU A 56 -8.04 16.95 -7.98
CA LEU A 56 -9.13 17.65 -8.66
C LEU A 56 -10.36 16.76 -8.88
N PHE A 57 -10.17 15.52 -9.34
CA PHE A 57 -11.28 14.61 -9.58
C PHE A 57 -12.06 14.33 -8.28
N TRP A 58 -11.36 14.03 -7.19
CA TRP A 58 -12.00 13.69 -5.92
C TRP A 58 -12.64 14.89 -5.24
N ASP A 59 -12.10 16.10 -5.42
CA ASP A 59 -12.74 17.34 -4.97
C ASP A 59 -14.05 17.61 -5.72
N GLU A 60 -14.09 17.37 -7.04
CA GLU A 60 -15.28 17.56 -7.87
C GLU A 60 -16.31 16.43 -7.72
N ASN A 61 -15.91 15.25 -7.23
CA ASN A 61 -16.73 14.04 -7.17
C ASN A 61 -16.76 13.43 -5.76
N SER A 62 -16.85 14.26 -4.73
CA SER A 62 -16.80 13.84 -3.32
C SER A 62 -17.90 12.86 -2.90
N ASN A 63 -18.97 12.74 -3.70
CA ASN A 63 -20.05 11.77 -3.52
C ASN A 63 -19.66 10.34 -3.95
N LEU A 64 -18.66 10.18 -4.82
CA LEU A 64 -18.17 8.88 -5.27
C LEU A 64 -17.10 8.31 -4.33
N GLY A 65 -16.37 9.20 -3.65
CA GLY A 65 -15.20 8.80 -2.88
C GLY A 65 -14.36 9.98 -2.41
N ARG A 66 -13.13 9.69 -1.99
CA ARG A 66 -12.12 10.68 -1.63
C ARG A 66 -10.71 10.15 -1.84
N LEU A 67 -9.76 11.07 -1.97
CA LEU A 67 -8.33 10.79 -2.01
C LEU A 67 -7.71 10.80 -0.61
N LEU A 68 -6.75 9.90 -0.39
CA LEU A 68 -5.87 9.88 0.77
C LEU A 68 -4.42 9.79 0.30
N HIS A 69 -3.67 10.86 0.53
CA HIS A 69 -2.27 10.94 0.14
C HIS A 69 -1.36 10.36 1.22
N TRP A 70 -0.81 9.17 0.96
CA TRP A 70 0.13 8.48 1.84
C TRP A 70 1.45 8.24 1.12
N PRO A 71 2.28 9.27 0.87
CA PRO A 71 3.53 9.07 0.13
C PRO A 71 4.36 7.95 0.77
N ILE A 72 4.88 7.07 -0.09
CA ILE A 72 5.81 6.00 0.27
C ILE A 72 7.10 6.24 -0.49
N ILE A 73 8.23 6.17 0.21
CA ILE A 73 9.57 6.43 -0.33
C ILE A 73 10.44 5.18 -0.26
N GLY A 74 10.28 4.37 0.77
CA GLY A 74 11.18 3.29 1.12
C GLY A 74 12.36 3.79 1.98
N SER A 75 13.34 2.91 2.16
CA SER A 75 14.52 3.17 2.97
C SER A 75 15.82 2.94 2.22
N THR A 76 16.65 3.98 2.15
CA THR A 76 18.00 3.87 1.60
C THR A 76 18.95 3.10 2.53
N ILE A 77 18.53 2.82 3.77
CA ILE A 77 19.34 2.11 4.76
C ILE A 77 18.84 0.68 4.84
N ARG A 78 19.66 -0.27 4.39
CA ARG A 78 19.38 -1.69 4.60
C ARG A 78 19.44 -2.04 6.09
N PRO A 79 18.51 -2.87 6.64
CA PRO A 79 18.65 -3.40 7.98
C PRO A 79 20.01 -4.10 8.18
N PRO A 80 20.71 -3.88 9.30
CA PRO A 80 21.94 -4.60 9.59
C PRO A 80 21.62 -6.10 9.73
N GLY A 81 22.53 -6.98 9.31
CA GLY A 81 22.32 -8.43 9.43
C GLY A 81 22.33 -8.96 10.87
N ASP A 82 22.69 -8.13 11.85
CA ASP A 82 22.76 -8.49 13.26
C ASP A 82 21.44 -8.18 13.99
N ASN A 83 20.74 -9.24 14.38
CA ASN A 83 19.50 -9.15 15.15
C ASN A 83 19.64 -8.41 16.48
N THR A 84 20.83 -8.38 17.09
CA THR A 84 21.10 -7.67 18.35
C THR A 84 20.97 -6.17 18.14
N VAL A 85 21.61 -5.65 17.08
CA VAL A 85 21.52 -4.24 16.70
C VAL A 85 20.10 -3.90 16.30
N ILE A 86 19.47 -4.73 15.46
CA ILE A 86 18.09 -4.49 15.02
C ILE A 86 17.15 -4.38 16.21
N LYS A 87 17.17 -5.32 17.16
CA LYS A 87 16.32 -5.28 18.35
C LYS A 87 16.45 -3.98 19.15
N PHE A 88 17.63 -3.37 19.15
CA PHE A 88 17.89 -2.13 19.85
C PHE A 88 17.30 -0.92 19.12
N VAL A 89 17.42 -0.87 17.78
CA VAL A 89 17.06 0.33 16.99
C VAL A 89 15.67 0.28 16.36
N ILE A 90 15.08 -0.90 16.17
CA ILE A 90 13.92 -1.10 15.28
C ILE A 90 12.71 -0.26 15.65
N LYS A 91 12.42 -0.11 16.95
CA LYS A 91 11.26 0.67 17.40
C LYS A 91 11.42 2.13 17.02
N GLU A 92 12.57 2.72 17.37
CA GLU A 92 12.88 4.11 17.05
C GLU A 92 12.97 4.34 15.54
N TYR A 93 13.55 3.38 14.81
CA TYR A 93 13.57 3.41 13.35
C TYR A 93 12.16 3.54 12.77
N MET A 94 11.23 2.66 13.16
CA MET A 94 9.86 2.71 12.62
C MET A 94 9.10 3.97 13.00
N GLU A 95 9.30 4.48 14.23
CA GLU A 95 8.68 5.72 14.69
C GLU A 95 9.18 6.96 13.92
N ARG A 96 10.39 6.88 13.35
CA ARG A 96 11.04 7.96 12.57
C ARG A 96 11.03 7.73 11.07
N SER A 97 10.69 6.53 10.59
CA SER A 97 10.58 6.22 9.16
C SER A 97 9.60 7.19 8.51
N ILE A 98 9.91 7.63 7.29
CA ILE A 98 9.01 8.51 6.53
C ILE A 98 7.70 7.78 6.19
N ASP A 99 7.80 6.48 5.90
CA ASP A 99 6.66 5.71 5.41
C ASP A 99 5.65 5.40 6.49
N ARG A 100 6.07 5.39 7.78
CA ARG A 100 5.21 5.20 8.95
C ARG A 100 4.25 4.01 8.80
N LEU A 101 4.75 2.89 8.28
CA LEU A 101 3.99 1.65 8.12
C LEU A 101 3.44 1.12 9.47
N ASP A 102 4.07 1.50 10.58
CA ASP A 102 3.60 1.22 11.94
C ASP A 102 2.23 1.85 12.25
N LEU A 103 1.90 2.99 11.63
CA LEU A 103 0.61 3.69 11.78
C LEU A 103 -0.34 3.44 10.61
N LYS A 104 0.17 3.47 9.38
CA LYS A 104 -0.66 3.36 8.17
C LYS A 104 -1.35 2.00 8.08
N LEU A 105 -0.65 0.89 8.39
CA LEU A 105 -1.22 -0.45 8.23
C LEU A 105 -2.32 -0.79 9.24
N PRO A 106 -2.19 -0.51 10.57
CA PRO A 106 -3.31 -0.66 11.48
C PRO A 106 -4.51 0.21 11.08
N SER A 107 -4.28 1.41 10.58
CA SER A 107 -5.35 2.31 10.10
C SER A 107 -6.05 1.73 8.87
N LEU A 108 -5.29 1.22 7.90
CA LEU A 108 -5.82 0.53 6.72
C LEU A 108 -6.63 -0.71 7.10
N HIS A 109 -6.09 -1.53 8.02
CA HIS A 109 -6.79 -2.72 8.49
C HIS A 109 -8.10 -2.37 9.22
N HIS A 110 -8.10 -1.31 10.03
CA HIS A 110 -9.30 -0.81 10.67
C HIS A 110 -10.34 -0.37 9.64
N LEU A 111 -9.95 0.36 8.60
CA LEU A 111 -10.85 0.77 7.52
C LEU A 111 -11.45 -0.45 6.79
N LEU A 112 -10.64 -1.47 6.49
CA LEU A 112 -11.06 -2.70 5.81
C LEU A 112 -12.00 -3.58 6.64
N THR A 113 -11.88 -3.55 7.96
CA THR A 113 -12.63 -4.43 8.88
C THR A 113 -13.81 -3.75 9.57
N THR A 114 -13.95 -2.44 9.38
CA THR A 114 -15.10 -1.68 9.90
C THR A 114 -16.34 -1.98 9.06
N GLU A 115 -17.43 -2.35 9.72
CA GLU A 115 -18.74 -2.48 9.07
C GLU A 115 -19.37 -1.09 8.91
N TYR A 116 -19.77 -0.76 7.68
CA TYR A 116 -20.48 0.46 7.36
C TYR A 116 -21.92 0.10 7.01
N ALA A 117 -22.88 0.66 7.76
CA ALA A 117 -24.27 0.19 7.76
C ALA A 117 -24.93 0.19 6.37
N ASP A 118 -24.75 1.28 5.60
CA ASP A 118 -25.52 1.50 4.37
C ASP A 118 -24.64 1.63 3.12
N VAL A 119 -23.31 1.57 3.23
CA VAL A 119 -22.38 1.81 2.12
C VAL A 119 -21.22 0.82 2.15
N SER A 120 -20.86 0.25 1.00
CA SER A 120 -19.65 -0.58 0.91
C SER A 120 -18.44 0.29 0.61
N LEU A 121 -17.43 0.24 1.47
CA LEU A 121 -16.16 0.93 1.24
C LEU A 121 -15.29 0.12 0.26
N ILE A 122 -14.96 0.71 -0.88
CA ILE A 122 -13.95 0.17 -1.81
C ILE A 122 -12.64 0.89 -1.49
N ILE A 123 -11.60 0.15 -1.12
CA ILE A 123 -10.26 0.73 -0.91
C ILE A 123 -9.40 0.38 -2.10
N TYR A 124 -8.99 1.40 -2.85
CA TYR A 124 -8.07 1.27 -3.97
C TYR A 124 -6.73 1.87 -3.55
N THR A 125 -5.67 1.07 -3.55
CA THR A 125 -4.32 1.55 -3.18
C THR A 125 -3.40 1.44 -4.38
N HIS A 126 -2.64 2.48 -4.69
CA HIS A 126 -1.71 2.45 -5.82
C HIS A 126 -0.51 3.36 -5.64
N CYS A 127 0.50 3.14 -6.48
CA CYS A 127 1.50 4.14 -6.81
C CYS A 127 1.41 4.47 -8.30
N GLU A 128 2.46 5.02 -8.89
CA GLU A 128 2.50 5.30 -10.33
C GLU A 128 2.26 4.03 -11.16
N ALA A 129 3.17 3.05 -11.07
CA ALA A 129 3.11 1.80 -11.82
C ALA A 129 2.32 0.68 -11.11
N GLY A 130 1.97 0.86 -9.83
CA GLY A 130 1.33 -0.19 -9.02
C GLY A 130 2.26 -1.36 -8.68
N VAL A 131 3.56 -1.12 -8.59
CA VAL A 131 4.59 -2.13 -8.28
C VAL A 131 5.26 -1.79 -6.95
N ASP A 132 6.47 -1.24 -6.92
CA ASP A 132 7.34 -1.25 -5.71
C ASP A 132 6.71 -0.70 -4.43
N ARG A 133 6.25 0.56 -4.45
CA ARG A 133 5.62 1.20 -3.26
C ARG A 133 4.30 0.52 -2.89
N THR A 134 3.57 0.03 -3.89
CA THR A 134 2.36 -0.75 -3.66
C THR A 134 2.71 -2.11 -3.05
N GLY A 135 3.78 -2.76 -3.50
CA GLY A 135 4.31 -4.02 -3.02
C GLY A 135 4.92 -3.91 -1.62
N GLU A 136 5.52 -2.78 -1.28
CA GLU A 136 5.96 -2.46 0.07
C GLU A 136 4.78 -2.44 1.04
N VAL A 137 3.77 -1.61 0.78
CA VAL A 137 2.60 -1.51 1.67
C VAL A 137 1.79 -2.79 1.68
N SER A 138 1.55 -3.40 0.50
CA SER A 138 0.79 -4.65 0.39
C SER A 138 1.54 -5.80 1.05
N GLY A 139 2.83 -5.93 0.81
CA GLY A 139 3.67 -6.95 1.43
C GLY A 139 3.72 -6.82 2.95
N ALA A 140 3.81 -5.59 3.45
CA ALA A 140 3.77 -5.31 4.88
C ALA A 140 2.39 -5.68 5.48
N TYR A 141 1.29 -5.40 4.77
CA TYR A 141 -0.05 -5.84 5.15
C TYR A 141 -0.18 -7.37 5.15
N TYR A 142 0.33 -8.04 4.12
CA TYR A 142 0.30 -9.50 3.99
C TYR A 142 1.04 -10.17 5.16
N MET A 143 2.21 -9.65 5.54
CA MET A 143 2.96 -10.15 6.69
C MET A 143 2.23 -9.93 8.01
N GLN A 144 1.66 -8.74 8.21
CA GLN A 144 1.04 -8.38 9.49
C GLN A 144 -0.29 -9.09 9.73
N PHE A 145 -1.14 -9.17 8.70
CA PHE A 145 -2.55 -9.56 8.88
C PHE A 145 -2.92 -10.87 8.18
N LEU A 146 -2.14 -11.32 7.19
CA LEU A 146 -2.45 -12.51 6.39
C LEU A 146 -1.47 -13.66 6.59
N ASN A 147 -0.55 -13.54 7.56
CA ASN A 147 0.43 -14.58 7.90
C ASN A 147 1.32 -15.00 6.70
N VAL A 148 1.61 -14.05 5.81
CA VAL A 148 2.51 -14.26 4.67
C VAL A 148 3.96 -14.02 5.11
N THR A 149 4.91 -14.78 4.57
CA THR A 149 6.33 -14.56 4.85
C THR A 149 6.88 -13.38 4.05
N PHE A 150 7.96 -12.75 4.53
CA PHE A 150 8.65 -11.69 3.79
C PHE A 150 9.04 -12.12 2.36
N GLU A 151 9.63 -13.31 2.22
CA GLU A 151 10.04 -13.83 0.92
C GLU A 151 8.85 -13.99 -0.04
N ASN A 152 7.71 -14.49 0.45
CA ASN A 152 6.52 -14.64 -0.39
C ASN A 152 5.90 -13.28 -0.74
N ALA A 153 5.91 -12.32 0.19
CA ALA A 153 5.47 -10.95 -0.09
C ALA A 153 6.30 -10.30 -1.21
N VAL A 154 7.64 -10.41 -1.16
CA VAL A 154 8.53 -9.92 -2.22
C VAL A 154 8.31 -10.68 -3.54
N LYS A 155 8.13 -12.01 -3.50
CA LYS A 155 7.85 -12.80 -4.70
C LYS A 155 6.57 -12.38 -5.40
N VAL A 156 5.51 -12.05 -4.64
CA VAL A 156 4.25 -11.55 -5.22
C VAL A 156 4.50 -10.26 -5.97
N ASP A 157 5.17 -9.27 -5.37
CA ASP A 157 5.49 -8.01 -6.05
C ASP A 157 6.35 -8.24 -7.31
N ASN A 158 7.42 -9.02 -7.19
CA ASN A 158 8.32 -9.32 -8.30
C ASN A 158 7.60 -9.98 -9.49
N SER A 159 6.52 -10.74 -9.23
CA SER A 159 5.73 -11.41 -10.27
C SER A 159 4.85 -10.47 -11.11
N ILE A 160 4.59 -9.25 -10.63
CA ILE A 160 3.71 -8.29 -11.33
C ILE A 160 4.36 -7.80 -12.63
N ILE A 161 5.67 -7.51 -12.60
CA ILE A 161 6.42 -7.05 -13.78
C ILE A 161 7.74 -7.81 -14.02
N ASN A 162 7.86 -9.03 -13.49
CA ASN A 162 9.01 -9.93 -13.68
C ASN A 162 10.39 -9.26 -13.45
N ARG A 163 10.51 -8.47 -12.38
CA ARG A 163 11.78 -7.90 -11.91
C ARG A 163 11.81 -7.83 -10.39
N ASP A 164 12.99 -7.60 -9.84
CA ASP A 164 13.12 -7.37 -8.39
C ASP A 164 12.47 -6.05 -7.98
N MET A 165 11.79 -6.06 -6.82
CA MET A 165 11.33 -4.89 -6.09
C MET A 165 12.48 -3.88 -5.92
N TYR A 166 12.18 -2.60 -6.10
CA TYR A 166 13.14 -1.53 -5.91
C TYR A 166 13.77 -1.60 -4.51
N VAL A 167 15.08 -1.40 -4.45
CA VAL A 167 15.88 -1.69 -3.26
C VAL A 167 15.41 -0.94 -2.02
N ASP A 168 14.98 0.32 -2.18
CA ASP A 168 14.55 1.13 -1.05
C ASP A 168 13.22 0.63 -0.47
N SER A 169 12.27 0.27 -1.33
CA SER A 169 11.01 -0.36 -0.89
C SER A 169 11.23 -1.73 -0.27
N ARG A 170 12.16 -2.52 -0.83
CA ARG A 170 12.53 -3.80 -0.23
C ARG A 170 13.18 -3.63 1.14
N ASN A 171 14.05 -2.63 1.31
CA ASN A 171 14.70 -2.33 2.58
C ASN A 171 13.68 -1.90 3.65
N GLU A 172 12.74 -1.01 3.32
CA GLU A 172 11.70 -0.59 4.28
C GLU A 172 10.78 -1.76 4.64
N LEU A 173 10.38 -2.57 3.66
CA LEU A 173 9.62 -3.80 3.91
C LEU A 173 10.39 -4.75 4.83
N GLN A 174 11.71 -4.83 4.69
CA GLN A 174 12.57 -5.66 5.54
C GLN A 174 12.66 -5.10 6.97
N TRP A 175 12.80 -3.78 7.14
CA TRP A 175 12.69 -3.13 8.44
C TRP A 175 11.34 -3.44 9.09
N TYR A 176 10.25 -3.33 8.33
CA TYR A 176 8.93 -3.63 8.84
C TYR A 176 8.78 -5.09 9.30
N CYS A 177 9.33 -6.05 8.55
CA CYS A 177 9.37 -7.44 8.98
C CYS A 177 10.05 -7.59 10.36
N TYR A 178 11.17 -6.90 10.58
CA TYR A 178 11.85 -6.92 11.88
C TYR A 178 11.04 -6.24 12.98
N TYR A 179 10.32 -5.18 12.67
CA TYR A 179 9.39 -4.54 13.62
C TYR A 179 8.28 -5.50 14.05
N LEU A 180 7.65 -6.19 13.08
CA LEU A 180 6.66 -7.21 13.38
C LEU A 180 7.23 -8.32 14.28
N LYS A 181 8.44 -8.79 13.97
CA LYS A 181 9.11 -9.84 14.72
C LYS A 181 9.50 -9.44 16.15
N PHE A 182 10.17 -8.30 16.32
CA PHE A 182 10.80 -7.94 17.60
C PHE A 182 9.95 -7.01 18.46
N VAL A 183 9.08 -6.20 17.87
CA VAL A 183 8.22 -5.25 18.61
C VAL A 183 6.79 -5.78 18.73
N LYS A 184 6.20 -6.28 17.64
CA LYS A 184 4.82 -6.81 17.65
C LYS A 184 4.75 -8.28 18.10
N GLY A 185 5.88 -8.96 18.21
CA GLY A 185 5.95 -10.35 18.68
C GLY A 185 5.39 -11.37 17.70
N VAL A 186 5.29 -11.03 16.40
CA VAL A 186 4.87 -11.96 15.36
C VAL A 186 5.92 -13.07 15.24
N LYS A 187 5.52 -14.29 15.61
CA LYS A 187 6.38 -15.47 15.58
C LYS A 187 6.53 -15.98 14.14
N ASN A 188 7.61 -16.71 13.87
CA ASN A 188 7.89 -17.37 12.58
C ASN A 188 8.14 -16.45 11.37
N LEU A 189 8.36 -15.14 11.57
CA LEU A 189 8.85 -14.26 10.51
C LEU A 189 10.37 -14.42 10.30
N VAL A 190 10.72 -14.72 9.05
CA VAL A 190 12.10 -14.72 8.54
C VAL A 190 12.27 -13.45 7.69
N CYS A 191 13.08 -12.52 8.17
CA CYS A 191 13.34 -11.24 7.53
C CYS A 191 14.74 -11.32 6.91
N VAL A 192 14.86 -11.41 5.57
CA VAL A 192 16.13 -11.73 4.87
C VAL A 192 16.44 -10.80 3.70
#